data_AF-A0AAD3P6B7-F1
#
_entry.id   AF-A0AAD3P6B7-F1
#
_cell.length_a   1.000
_cell.length_b   1.000
_cell.length_c   1.000
_cell.angle_alpha   90.00
_cell.angle_beta   90.00
_cell.angle_gamma   90.00
#
_symmetry.space_group_name_H-M   'P 1'
#
loop_
_entity.id
_entity.type
_entity.pdbx_description
1 polymer ?
#
loop_
_entity_poly.entity_id
_entity_poly.type
_entity_poly.pdbx_seq_one_letter_code
_entity_poly.pdbx_strand_id
1 'polypeptide(L)'
;MAVPLHLPYPVRSLPAKLAIHIDAPLCLSAKDVMVSYVFNSKVGYRASLYCCSSNNDNHIQISKLDYRASLCCCSSNNDNHHQIFEGFSVLDSDIPWESGSVWRTMALYLFSIHIPLSFGGLSVVSQILHQPNLSPETKVLSVLVIQTLELFSALLLLQFITKPSRNLGSLFKLQNLPNERNWLLAAVLGFLFLILVIFLTSYLADRVFGTKAVNNPMLKEILYGGKVPETACILIYCFVTPLLEEIVYRGFLLTSLASMMKWHEAVVISSAIFSLAHLSGENFLQLFMIGAALGCCYCWTGNLGSSTVLHSLYNALILLVTYLA
;
A
#
# COMPACT_ATOMS: atom_id res chain seq x y z
N MET A 1 -38.59 -52.16 7.84
CA MET A 1 -38.39 -51.15 6.78
C MET A 1 -38.84 -49.82 7.36
N ALA A 2 -37.88 -48.97 7.75
CA ALA A 2 -38.17 -47.80 8.57
C ALA A 2 -38.72 -46.64 7.74
N VAL A 3 -39.82 -46.08 8.25
CA VAL A 3 -40.54 -44.86 7.85
C VAL A 3 -40.15 -43.76 8.88
N PRO A 4 -40.26 -42.46 8.53
CA PRO A 4 -39.32 -41.40 8.94
C PRO A 4 -39.81 -40.49 10.09
N LEU A 5 -38.97 -39.47 10.39
CA LEU A 5 -39.23 -38.10 10.87
C LEU A 5 -38.71 -37.64 12.25
N HIS A 6 -38.23 -36.38 12.19
CA HIS A 6 -38.13 -35.33 13.21
C HIS A 6 -36.94 -35.30 14.19
N LEU A 7 -36.14 -34.23 14.06
CA LEU A 7 -35.43 -33.60 15.16
C LEU A 7 -36.14 -32.28 15.52
N PRO A 8 -36.65 -32.12 16.76
CA PRO A 8 -37.11 -30.83 17.25
C PRO A 8 -36.09 -30.23 18.23
N TYR A 9 -35.50 -29.08 17.87
CA TYR A 9 -35.07 -27.96 18.76
C TYR A 9 -34.08 -28.24 19.94
N PRO A 10 -33.50 -27.18 20.57
CA PRO A 10 -32.08 -27.13 20.94
C PRO A 10 -31.83 -27.41 22.45
N VAL A 11 -30.70 -28.04 22.78
CA VAL A 11 -30.34 -28.36 24.18
C VAL A 11 -28.82 -28.18 24.34
N ARG A 12 -28.33 -27.02 24.83
CA ARG A 12 -27.97 -26.76 26.25
C ARG A 12 -27.46 -27.99 27.01
N SER A 13 -26.14 -28.02 27.24
CA SER A 13 -25.44 -28.62 28.39
C SER A 13 -25.90 -29.99 28.89
N LEU A 14 -25.13 -31.05 28.62
CA LEU A 14 -25.13 -32.32 29.36
C LEU A 14 -23.77 -33.04 29.13
N PRO A 15 -23.36 -33.99 29.99
CA PRO A 15 -22.22 -33.84 30.88
C PRO A 15 -21.01 -34.70 30.47
N ALA A 16 -19.87 -34.40 31.10
CA ALA A 16 -18.62 -35.15 30.99
C ALA A 16 -18.81 -36.61 31.42
N LYS A 17 -18.99 -37.52 30.45
CA LYS A 17 -18.56 -38.94 30.41
C LYS A 17 -19.43 -39.73 29.41
N LEU A 18 -19.17 -39.52 28.13
CA LEU A 18 -19.44 -40.54 27.11
C LEU A 18 -18.45 -40.31 25.96
N ALA A 19 -17.22 -40.78 26.15
CA ALA A 19 -16.23 -40.81 25.08
C ALA A 19 -16.61 -41.96 24.13
N ILE A 20 -17.35 -41.62 23.08
CA ILE A 20 -17.54 -42.52 21.94
C ILE A 20 -16.15 -42.66 21.29
N HIS A 21 -15.58 -43.86 21.36
CA HIS A 21 -14.37 -44.23 20.64
C HIS A 21 -14.72 -44.26 19.14
N ILE A 22 -14.32 -43.22 18.40
CA ILE A 22 -14.43 -43.21 16.93
C ILE A 22 -13.02 -43.49 16.40
N ASP A 23 -12.77 -44.76 16.03
CA ASP A 23 -11.44 -45.23 15.59
C ASP A 23 -11.05 -44.81 14.15
N ALA A 24 -11.88 -44.02 13.46
CA ALA A 24 -11.54 -43.48 12.14
C ALA A 24 -12.30 -42.16 11.85
N PRO A 25 -11.64 -41.12 11.30
CA PRO A 25 -12.36 -39.96 10.77
C PRO A 25 -13.29 -40.39 9.63
N LEU A 26 -14.60 -40.23 9.80
CA LEU A 26 -15.60 -40.44 8.75
C LEU A 26 -15.99 -39.06 8.19
N CYS A 27 -15.53 -38.74 6.98
CA CYS A 27 -15.95 -37.53 6.28
C CYS A 27 -17.28 -37.77 5.55
N LEU A 28 -18.29 -36.96 5.88
CA LEU A 28 -19.62 -37.00 5.26
C LEU A 28 -19.68 -36.09 4.01
N SER A 29 -18.78 -35.11 3.89
CA SER A 29 -18.67 -34.20 2.76
C SER A 29 -17.22 -33.70 2.56
N ALA A 30 -16.85 -33.40 1.31
CA ALA A 30 -15.53 -32.89 0.91
C ALA A 30 -15.22 -31.44 1.36
N LYS A 31 -16.05 -30.87 2.23
CA LYS A 31 -15.93 -29.50 2.76
C LYS A 31 -15.81 -29.45 4.27
N ASP A 32 -15.71 -30.61 4.93
CA ASP A 32 -15.74 -30.68 6.38
C ASP A 32 -14.33 -30.61 6.97
N VAL A 33 -14.14 -29.72 7.95
CA VAL A 33 -12.98 -29.71 8.84
C VAL A 33 -13.35 -30.52 10.08
N MET A 34 -12.61 -31.60 10.34
CA MET A 34 -12.91 -32.51 11.46
C MET A 34 -11.87 -32.36 12.57
N VAL A 35 -12.34 -32.26 13.81
CA VAL A 35 -11.48 -32.27 15.01
C VAL A 35 -11.63 -33.63 15.67
N SER A 36 -10.57 -34.44 15.70
CA SER A 36 -10.54 -35.70 16.44
C SER A 36 -9.81 -35.52 17.77
N TYR A 37 -10.40 -36.04 18.85
CA TYR A 37 -9.83 -36.01 20.19
C TYR A 37 -9.38 -37.41 20.58
N VAL A 38 -8.06 -37.60 20.73
CA VAL A 38 -7.49 -38.86 21.23
C VAL A 38 -7.11 -38.67 22.69
N PHE A 39 -7.68 -39.49 23.58
CA PHE A 39 -7.32 -39.51 24.98
C PHE A 39 -6.12 -40.44 25.20
N ASN A 40 -5.00 -39.90 25.69
CA ASN A 40 -3.83 -40.68 26.06
C ASN A 40 -3.63 -40.61 27.58
N SER A 41 -3.62 -41.77 28.25
CA SER A 41 -3.52 -41.89 29.71
C SER A 41 -2.25 -41.28 30.33
N LYS A 42 -1.23 -40.96 29.51
CA LYS A 42 0.01 -40.30 29.97
C LYS A 42 0.08 -38.79 29.72
N VAL A 43 -0.74 -38.22 28.83
CA VAL A 43 -0.52 -36.85 28.29
C VAL A 43 -1.81 -35.99 28.24
N GLY A 44 -2.97 -36.53 28.59
CA GLY A 44 -4.25 -35.82 28.49
C GLY A 44 -4.82 -35.83 27.07
N TYR A 45 -5.80 -34.95 26.80
CA TYR A 45 -6.49 -34.88 25.51
C TYR A 45 -5.58 -34.27 24.43
N ARG A 46 -5.40 -34.97 23.31
CA ARG A 46 -4.72 -34.42 22.13
C ARG A 46 -5.74 -34.23 21.01
N ALA A 47 -6.03 -32.97 20.67
CA ALA A 47 -6.85 -32.63 19.51
C ALA A 47 -5.97 -32.66 18.25
N SER A 48 -6.46 -33.27 17.17
CA SER A 48 -5.84 -33.23 15.84
C SER A 48 -6.87 -32.76 14.82
N LEU A 49 -6.51 -31.75 14.03
CA LEU A 49 -7.33 -31.26 12.92
C LEU A 49 -7.04 -32.05 11.65
N TYR A 50 -8.10 -32.36 10.91
CA TYR A 50 -8.04 -32.99 9.60
C TYR A 50 -8.87 -32.17 8.61
N CYS A 51 -8.38 -31.96 7.39
CA CYS A 51 -9.18 -31.41 6.28
C CYS A 51 -9.47 -32.53 5.27
N CYS A 52 -10.71 -32.56 4.80
CA CYS A 52 -11.15 -33.43 3.72
C CYS A 52 -11.20 -32.63 2.41
N SER A 53 -10.58 -33.16 1.36
CA SER A 53 -10.61 -32.59 0.01
C SER A 53 -11.07 -33.64 -1.00
N SER A 54 -11.79 -33.21 -2.03
CA SER A 54 -12.18 -34.07 -3.16
C SER A 54 -11.40 -33.67 -4.39
N ASN A 55 -10.75 -34.64 -5.04
CA ASN A 55 -10.28 -34.47 -6.41
C ASN A 55 -11.43 -34.70 -7.41
N ASN A 56 -11.21 -34.32 -8.67
CA ASN A 56 -12.17 -34.44 -9.78
C ASN A 56 -12.72 -35.86 -10.01
N ASP A 57 -12.13 -36.89 -9.39
CA ASP A 57 -12.55 -38.29 -9.48
C ASP A 57 -13.45 -38.76 -8.30
N ASN A 58 -14.05 -37.83 -7.53
CA ASN A 58 -14.92 -38.11 -6.36
C ASN A 58 -14.27 -38.92 -5.22
N HIS A 59 -12.94 -39.06 -5.20
CA HIS A 59 -12.21 -39.65 -4.07
C HIS A 59 -11.97 -38.59 -2.98
N ILE A 60 -12.48 -38.85 -1.77
CA ILE A 60 -12.26 -38.03 -0.57
C ILE A 60 -10.91 -38.42 0.05
N GLN A 61 -9.97 -37.48 0.11
CA GLN A 61 -8.70 -37.63 0.84
C GLN A 61 -8.76 -36.89 2.17
N ILE A 62 -8.22 -37.53 3.23
CA ILE A 62 -8.13 -36.98 4.58
C ILE A 62 -6.66 -36.67 4.89
N SER A 63 -6.32 -35.41 5.13
CA SER A 63 -4.98 -34.98 5.50
C SER A 63 -4.95 -34.39 6.91
N LYS A 64 -3.90 -34.72 7.68
CA LYS A 64 -3.71 -34.20 9.05
C LYS A 64 -3.07 -32.82 8.97
N LEU A 65 -3.69 -31.80 9.57
CA LEU A 65 -3.09 -30.46 9.63
C LEU A 65 -2.03 -30.39 10.73
N ASP A 66 -0.80 -30.05 10.34
CA ASP A 66 0.23 -29.63 11.29
C ASP A 66 0.01 -28.15 11.67
N TYR A 67 0.30 -27.82 12.94
CA TYR A 67 0.08 -26.50 13.57
C TYR A 67 0.73 -25.29 12.86
N ARG A 68 1.48 -25.51 11.78
CA ARG A 68 2.15 -24.48 10.96
C ARG A 68 1.52 -24.25 9.58
N ALA A 69 0.47 -25.00 9.20
CA ALA A 69 -0.18 -24.85 7.90
C ALA A 69 -1.41 -23.94 8.00
N SER A 70 -1.39 -22.82 7.29
CA SER A 70 -2.55 -21.95 7.08
C SER A 70 -3.69 -22.73 6.41
N LEU A 71 -4.92 -22.56 6.90
CA LEU A 71 -6.12 -23.16 6.29
C LEU A 71 -6.27 -22.68 4.84
N CYS A 72 -5.92 -23.54 3.88
CA CYS A 72 -6.40 -23.46 2.50
C CYS A 72 -7.03 -24.81 2.16
N CYS A 73 -8.31 -24.98 2.50
CA CYS A 73 -9.13 -26.01 1.86
C CYS A 73 -9.71 -25.36 0.60
N CYS A 74 -9.02 -25.54 -0.54
CA CYS A 74 -9.40 -24.94 -1.82
C CYS A 74 -10.67 -25.59 -2.36
N SER A 75 -11.74 -24.80 -2.54
CA SER A 75 -12.88 -25.15 -3.38
C SER A 75 -12.52 -24.83 -4.83
N SER A 76 -12.28 -25.86 -5.65
CA SER A 76 -12.32 -25.68 -7.10
C SER A 76 -13.79 -25.62 -7.52
N ASN A 77 -14.28 -24.43 -7.90
CA ASN A 77 -15.01 -24.21 -9.16
C ASN A 77 -15.53 -22.75 -9.25
N ASN A 78 -15.16 -22.09 -10.35
CA ASN A 78 -15.71 -20.85 -10.93
C ASN A 78 -15.35 -19.46 -10.35
N ASP A 79 -14.11 -19.22 -9.92
CA ASP A 79 -13.64 -17.90 -9.40
C ASP A 79 -12.40 -17.31 -10.13
N ASN A 80 -12.32 -17.42 -11.46
CA ASN A 80 -11.13 -16.95 -12.19
C ASN A 80 -10.86 -15.44 -12.02
N HIS A 81 -11.87 -14.59 -11.89
CA HIS A 81 -11.65 -13.15 -11.66
C HIS A 81 -11.26 -12.84 -10.21
N HIS A 82 -11.84 -13.51 -9.21
CA HIS A 82 -11.53 -13.22 -7.81
C HIS A 82 -10.11 -13.66 -7.41
N GLN A 83 -9.61 -14.78 -7.94
CA GLN A 83 -8.24 -15.24 -7.68
C GLN A 83 -7.15 -14.36 -8.30
N ILE A 84 -7.37 -13.79 -9.50
CA ILE A 84 -6.39 -12.90 -10.16
C ILE A 84 -6.17 -11.63 -9.33
N PHE A 85 -7.26 -11.06 -8.79
CA PHE A 85 -7.16 -9.84 -7.99
C PHE A 85 -6.58 -10.09 -6.60
N GLU A 86 -6.92 -11.19 -5.92
CA GLU A 86 -6.30 -11.49 -4.62
C GLU A 86 -4.81 -11.83 -4.73
N GLY A 87 -4.38 -12.45 -5.83
CA GLY A 87 -2.98 -12.74 -6.10
C GLY A 87 -2.13 -11.53 -6.47
N PHE A 88 -2.71 -10.35 -6.78
CA PHE A 88 -1.93 -9.21 -7.24
C PHE A 88 -1.03 -8.61 -6.15
N SER A 89 -1.59 -8.36 -4.96
CA SER A 89 -0.88 -7.67 -3.88
C SER A 89 -0.03 -8.62 -3.04
N VAL A 90 1.22 -8.26 -2.76
CA VAL A 90 2.14 -8.95 -1.83
C VAL A 90 2.23 -8.28 -0.45
N LEU A 91 1.44 -7.23 -0.22
CA LEU A 91 1.46 -6.53 1.07
C LEU A 91 0.86 -7.41 2.17
N ASP A 92 1.61 -7.54 3.27
CA ASP A 92 1.20 -8.30 4.44
C ASP A 92 0.08 -7.57 5.22
N SER A 93 -0.82 -8.35 5.82
CA SER A 93 -1.82 -7.82 6.74
C SER A 93 -1.25 -7.42 8.11
N ASP A 94 0.00 -7.77 8.40
CA ASP A 94 0.64 -7.52 9.70
C ASP A 94 1.51 -6.24 9.66
N ILE A 95 0.90 -5.14 10.08
CA ILE A 95 1.49 -3.81 10.06
C ILE A 95 2.28 -3.46 11.34
N PRO A 96 3.36 -2.68 11.23
CA PRO A 96 4.27 -2.40 12.35
C PRO A 96 3.74 -1.34 13.33
N TRP A 97 2.56 -0.77 13.12
CA TRP A 97 1.89 0.18 14.03
C TRP A 97 0.47 -0.30 14.37
N GLU A 98 -0.23 0.45 15.22
CA GLU A 98 -1.62 0.15 15.62
C GLU A 98 -2.61 0.61 14.54
N SER A 99 -3.48 -0.29 14.07
CA SER A 99 -4.47 -0.01 13.01
C SER A 99 -5.44 1.13 13.38
N GLY A 100 -5.82 1.22 14.66
CA GLY A 100 -6.66 2.30 15.17
C GLY A 100 -6.03 3.69 15.15
N SER A 101 -4.71 3.81 14.91
CA SER A 101 -4.00 5.09 14.91
C SER A 101 -3.83 5.74 13.53
N VAL A 102 -4.18 5.04 12.45
CA VAL A 102 -3.85 5.42 11.06
C VAL A 102 -4.36 6.82 10.71
N TRP A 103 -5.65 7.09 10.90
CA TRP A 103 -6.26 8.38 10.59
C TRP A 103 -5.77 9.51 11.50
N ARG A 104 -5.49 9.21 12.77
CA ARG A 104 -4.93 10.19 13.71
C ARG A 104 -3.52 10.60 13.28
N THR A 105 -2.67 9.64 12.92
CA THR A 105 -1.32 9.90 12.42
C THR A 105 -1.37 10.66 11.11
N MET A 106 -2.26 10.28 10.18
CA MET A 106 -2.41 10.99 8.91
C MET A 106 -2.87 12.44 9.12
N ALA A 107 -3.80 12.68 10.04
CA ALA A 107 -4.23 14.03 10.39
C ALA A 107 -3.08 14.84 11.02
N LEU A 108 -2.30 14.26 11.94
CA LEU A 108 -1.13 14.91 12.52
C LEU A 108 -0.08 15.24 11.45
N TYR A 109 0.19 14.33 10.52
CA TYR A 109 1.08 14.60 9.40
C TYR A 109 0.55 15.74 8.53
N LEU A 110 -0.70 15.66 8.05
CA LEU A 110 -1.25 16.67 7.14
C LEU A 110 -1.32 18.06 7.77
N PHE A 111 -1.94 18.17 8.94
CA PHE A 111 -2.26 19.47 9.53
C PHE A 111 -1.11 20.08 10.33
N SER A 112 -0.23 19.26 10.92
CA SER A 112 0.86 19.76 11.76
C SER A 112 2.22 19.75 11.07
N ILE A 113 2.39 19.00 9.98
CA ILE A 113 3.68 18.88 9.28
C ILE A 113 3.55 19.35 7.83
N HIS A 114 2.79 18.63 6.99
CA HIS A 114 2.74 18.86 5.55
C HIS A 114 2.20 20.25 5.19
N ILE A 115 0.99 20.60 5.63
CA ILE A 115 0.36 21.88 5.25
C ILE A 115 1.21 23.09 5.71
N PRO A 116 1.66 23.17 6.98
CA PRO A 116 2.49 24.28 7.44
C PRO A 116 3.82 24.39 6.69
N LEU A 117 4.50 23.28 6.41
CA LEU A 117 5.81 23.30 5.75
C LEU A 117 5.68 23.55 4.25
N SER A 118 4.85 22.77 3.55
CA SER A 118 4.71 22.82 2.10
C SER A 118 4.07 24.12 1.60
N PHE A 119 3.06 24.67 2.30
CA PHE A 119 2.36 25.89 1.85
C PHE A 119 2.72 27.14 2.67
N GLY A 120 3.10 26.98 3.94
CA GLY A 120 3.46 28.09 4.83
C GLY A 120 4.97 28.38 4.89
N GLY A 121 5.82 27.40 4.57
CA GLY A 121 7.26 27.48 4.85
C GLY A 121 7.98 28.65 4.19
N LEU A 122 7.70 28.94 2.91
CA LEU A 122 8.29 30.10 2.23
C LEU A 122 7.83 31.44 2.80
N SER A 123 6.60 31.51 3.31
CA SER A 123 6.09 32.72 3.98
C SER A 123 6.84 32.99 5.29
N VAL A 124 7.14 31.93 6.05
CA VAL A 124 7.95 32.02 7.28
C VAL A 124 9.38 32.47 6.95
N VAL A 125 9.99 31.91 5.90
CA VAL A 125 11.33 32.33 5.44
C VAL A 125 11.34 33.81 5.06
N SER A 126 10.35 34.26 4.29
CA SER A 126 10.21 35.66 3.90
C SER A 126 10.16 36.61 5.11
N GLN A 127 9.43 36.22 6.16
CA GLN A 127 9.35 36.98 7.41
C GLN A 127 10.67 37.00 8.17
N ILE A 128 11.36 35.86 8.29
CA ILE A 128 12.65 35.74 8.99
C ILE A 128 13.73 36.57 8.29
N LEU A 129 13.75 36.55 6.95
CA LEU A 129 14.74 37.29 6.16
C LEU A 129 14.37 38.75 5.94
N HIS A 130 13.19 39.19 6.41
CA HIS A 130 12.63 40.52 6.16
C HIS A 130 12.60 40.89 4.65
N GLN A 131 12.37 39.90 3.79
CA GLN A 131 12.36 40.06 2.33
C GLN A 131 11.02 39.55 1.78
N PRO A 132 10.09 40.45 1.36
CA PRO A 132 8.79 40.03 0.85
C PRO A 132 8.89 39.26 -0.48
N ASN A 133 9.89 39.58 -1.30
CA ASN A 133 10.17 38.90 -2.55
C ASN A 133 11.51 38.19 -2.45
N LEU A 134 11.47 36.89 -2.12
CA LEU A 134 12.66 36.05 -2.08
C LEU A 134 13.25 35.89 -3.49
N SER A 135 14.58 35.95 -3.59
CA SER A 135 15.26 35.63 -4.86
C SER A 135 15.02 34.16 -5.24
N PRO A 136 15.12 33.80 -6.54
CA PRO A 136 14.96 32.41 -6.99
C PRO A 136 15.90 31.44 -6.26
N GLU A 137 17.14 31.85 -6.03
CA GLU A 137 18.14 31.06 -5.31
C GLU A 137 17.71 30.79 -3.86
N THR A 138 17.23 31.81 -3.17
CA THR A 138 16.74 31.68 -1.79
C THR A 138 15.49 30.80 -1.75
N LYS A 139 14.54 30.97 -2.67
CA LYS A 139 13.34 30.12 -2.75
C LYS A 139 13.72 28.65 -2.84
N VAL A 140 14.63 28.27 -3.75
CA VAL A 140 15.03 26.87 -3.96
C VAL A 140 15.71 26.29 -2.75
N LEU A 141 16.68 27.01 -2.19
CA LEU A 141 17.43 26.53 -1.03
C LEU A 141 16.50 26.38 0.18
N SER A 142 15.57 27.33 0.36
CA SER A 142 14.54 27.24 1.38
C SER A 142 13.62 26.05 1.18
N VAL A 143 13.14 25.79 -0.05
CA VAL A 143 12.33 24.60 -0.34
C VAL A 143 13.12 23.32 -0.06
N LEU A 144 14.41 23.26 -0.40
CA LEU A 144 15.24 22.10 -0.07
C LEU A 144 15.27 21.84 1.44
N VAL A 145 15.51 22.89 2.23
CA VAL A 145 15.55 22.79 3.70
C VAL A 145 14.19 22.38 4.25
N ILE A 146 13.11 22.99 3.76
CA ILE A 146 11.73 22.72 4.18
C ILE A 146 11.35 21.26 3.87
N GLN A 147 11.58 20.78 2.65
CA GLN A 147 11.27 19.41 2.24
C GLN A 147 12.11 18.37 3.00
N THR A 148 13.37 18.70 3.27
CA THR A 148 14.23 17.85 4.09
C THR A 148 13.70 17.77 5.53
N LEU A 149 13.29 18.90 6.11
CA LEU A 149 12.71 18.96 7.44
C LEU A 149 11.37 18.23 7.53
N GLU A 150 10.56 18.31 6.47
CA GLU A 150 9.32 17.55 6.34
C GLU A 150 9.59 16.04 6.32
N LEU A 151 10.56 15.59 5.51
CA LEU A 151 11.01 14.19 5.47
C LEU A 151 11.45 13.69 6.85
N PHE A 152 12.29 14.45 7.55
CA PHE A 152 12.74 14.07 8.89
C PHE A 152 11.58 14.03 9.89
N SER A 153 10.66 14.99 9.82
CA SER A 153 9.52 15.07 10.72
C SER A 153 8.52 13.93 10.46
N ALA A 154 8.30 13.54 9.21
CA ALA A 154 7.51 12.38 8.84
C ALA A 154 8.16 11.07 9.35
N LEU A 155 9.48 10.91 9.16
CA LEU A 155 10.21 9.74 9.67
C LEU A 155 10.16 9.64 11.20
N LEU A 156 10.32 10.77 11.92
CA LEU A 156 10.21 10.82 13.37
C LEU A 156 8.79 10.44 13.82
N LEU A 157 7.76 11.02 13.21
CA LEU A 157 6.36 10.68 13.50
C LEU A 157 6.10 9.19 13.32
N LEU A 158 6.56 8.59 12.21
CA LEU A 158 6.41 7.16 11.95
C LEU A 158 7.21 6.31 12.93
N GLN A 159 8.40 6.75 13.34
CA GLN A 159 9.19 6.07 14.35
C GLN A 159 8.48 6.05 15.71
N PHE A 160 7.82 7.14 16.11
CA PHE A 160 7.09 7.22 17.37
C PHE A 160 5.87 6.29 17.44
N ILE A 161 5.22 6.00 16.31
CA ILE A 161 4.06 5.10 16.25
C ILE A 161 4.43 3.64 15.99
N THR A 162 5.67 3.37 15.58
CA THR A 162 6.13 2.01 15.29
C THR A 162 6.23 1.21 16.59
N LYS A 163 5.66 -0.01 16.60
CA LYS A 163 5.70 -0.92 17.75
C LYS A 163 7.16 -1.15 18.19
N PRO A 164 7.47 -1.18 19.50
CA PRO A 164 8.84 -1.35 20.00
C PRO A 164 9.57 -2.62 19.49
N SER A 165 8.81 -3.65 19.11
CA SER A 165 9.33 -4.91 18.56
C SER A 165 9.65 -4.87 17.06
N ARG A 166 9.31 -3.78 16.37
CA ARG A 166 9.50 -3.57 14.93
C ARG A 166 10.44 -2.39 14.71
N ASN A 167 11.11 -2.38 13.56
CA ASN A 167 11.94 -1.25 13.13
C ASN A 167 11.30 -0.62 11.88
N LEU A 168 11.34 0.71 11.78
CA LEU A 168 10.89 1.48 10.61
C LEU A 168 11.61 1.04 9.32
N GLY A 169 12.86 0.57 9.41
CA GLY A 169 13.60 -0.01 8.30
C GLY A 169 12.93 -1.23 7.65
N SER A 170 11.92 -1.82 8.29
CA SER A 170 11.08 -2.86 7.67
C SER A 170 10.30 -2.34 6.45
N LEU A 171 10.04 -1.03 6.33
CA LEU A 171 9.40 -0.42 5.16
C LEU A 171 10.29 -0.48 3.90
N PHE A 172 11.60 -0.54 4.09
CA PHE A 172 12.59 -0.62 3.01
C PHE A 172 13.12 -2.04 2.80
N LYS A 173 12.59 -3.04 3.52
CA LYS A 173 12.99 -4.42 3.30
C LYS A 173 12.55 -4.87 1.92
N LEU A 174 13.52 -5.28 1.12
CA LEU A 174 13.26 -5.93 -0.14
C LEU A 174 12.60 -7.28 0.17
N GLN A 175 11.34 -7.44 -0.23
CA GLN A 175 10.71 -8.75 -0.22
C GLN A 175 11.44 -9.62 -1.26
N ASN A 176 11.81 -10.85 -0.86
CA ASN A 176 12.33 -11.84 -1.80
C ASN A 176 11.18 -12.31 -2.69
N LEU A 177 10.92 -11.53 -3.74
CA LEU A 177 9.91 -11.86 -4.74
C LEU A 177 10.36 -13.08 -5.56
N PRO A 178 9.44 -13.98 -5.94
CA PRO A 178 9.75 -14.99 -6.94
C PRO A 178 10.23 -14.32 -8.23
N ASN A 179 11.10 -15.00 -9.00
CA ASN A 179 11.76 -14.45 -10.19
C ASN A 179 10.77 -13.90 -11.25
N GLU A 180 9.51 -14.32 -11.20
CA GLU A 180 8.41 -13.86 -12.06
C GLU A 180 7.91 -12.44 -11.75
N ARG A 181 8.13 -11.92 -10.52
CA ARG A 181 7.73 -10.57 -10.11
C ARG A 181 8.92 -9.62 -10.13
N ASN A 182 9.50 -9.41 -11.31
CA ASN A 182 10.62 -8.51 -11.49
C ASN A 182 10.20 -7.05 -11.27
N TRP A 183 10.71 -6.43 -10.20
CA TRP A 183 10.41 -5.04 -9.84
C TRP A 183 10.83 -4.04 -10.93
N LEU A 184 11.89 -4.33 -11.70
CA LEU A 184 12.33 -3.46 -12.78
C LEU A 184 11.34 -3.48 -13.94
N LEU A 185 10.84 -4.66 -14.30
CA LEU A 185 9.81 -4.80 -15.32
C LEU A 185 8.52 -4.08 -14.90
N ALA A 186 8.12 -4.24 -13.63
CA ALA A 186 6.96 -3.53 -13.07
C ALA A 186 7.15 -2.00 -13.12
N ALA A 187 8.33 -1.49 -12.78
CA ALA A 187 8.65 -0.07 -12.88
C ALA A 187 8.60 0.43 -14.33
N VAL A 188 9.15 -0.32 -15.29
CA VAL A 188 9.11 0.03 -16.73
C VAL A 188 7.68 0.05 -17.26
N LEU A 189 6.89 -1.00 -16.99
CA LEU A 189 5.49 -1.07 -17.42
C LEU A 189 4.65 0.02 -16.76
N GLY A 190 4.87 0.28 -15.47
CA GLY A 190 4.25 1.38 -14.74
C GLY A 190 4.60 2.74 -15.34
N PHE A 191 5.86 2.94 -15.74
CA PHE A 191 6.31 4.18 -16.37
C PHE A 191 5.69 4.40 -17.75
N LEU A 192 5.61 3.35 -18.58
CA LEU A 192 4.94 3.42 -19.88
C LEU A 192 3.44 3.71 -19.73
N PHE A 193 2.79 3.08 -18.73
CA PHE A 193 1.40 3.38 -18.40
C PHE A 193 1.22 4.83 -17.95
N LEU A 194 2.11 5.35 -17.09
CA LEU A 194 2.09 6.77 -16.69
C LEU A 194 2.23 7.71 -17.89
N ILE A 195 3.17 7.45 -18.80
CA ILE A 195 3.32 8.26 -20.03
C ILE A 195 2.04 8.25 -20.85
N LEU A 196 1.42 7.07 -21.04
CA LEU A 196 0.17 6.95 -21.76
C LEU A 196 -0.95 7.78 -21.09
N VAL A 197 -1.06 7.69 -19.77
CA VAL A 197 -2.03 8.47 -18.99
C VAL A 197 -1.79 9.96 -19.17
N ILE A 198 -0.56 10.45 -19.00
CA ILE A 198 -0.22 11.87 -19.19
C ILE A 198 -0.63 12.33 -20.58
N PHE A 199 -0.26 11.58 -21.62
CA PHE A 199 -0.56 11.94 -23.00
C PHE A 199 -2.08 12.01 -23.23
N LEU A 200 -2.82 11.03 -22.71
CA LEU A 200 -4.27 11.00 -22.83
C LEU A 200 -4.96 12.13 -22.05
N THR A 201 -4.52 12.39 -20.82
CA THR A 201 -5.07 13.47 -19.98
C THR A 201 -4.76 14.83 -20.57
N SER A 202 -3.55 15.04 -21.09
CA SER A 202 -3.17 16.29 -21.77
C SER A 202 -3.96 16.49 -23.06
N TYR A 203 -4.09 15.44 -23.88
CA TYR A 203 -4.91 15.48 -25.10
C TYR A 203 -6.37 15.83 -24.78
N LEU A 204 -6.95 15.21 -23.74
CA LEU A 204 -8.32 15.48 -23.34
C LEU A 204 -8.47 16.90 -22.76
N ALA A 205 -7.52 17.34 -21.95
CA ALA A 205 -7.51 18.68 -21.38
C ALA A 205 -7.45 19.75 -22.48
N ASP A 206 -6.59 19.57 -23.49
CA ASP A 206 -6.51 20.47 -24.65
C ASP A 206 -7.84 20.56 -25.42
N ARG A 207 -8.57 19.44 -25.52
CA ARG A 207 -9.87 19.40 -26.21
C ARG A 207 -10.99 20.06 -25.42
N VAL A 208 -10.95 20.01 -24.09
CA VAL A 208 -12.02 20.50 -23.21
C VAL A 208 -11.77 21.94 -22.76
N PHE A 209 -10.55 22.25 -22.35
CA PHE A 209 -10.18 23.52 -21.72
C PHE A 209 -9.31 24.41 -22.60
N GLY A 210 -8.89 23.93 -23.78
CA GLY A 210 -7.92 24.60 -24.64
C GLY A 210 -6.49 24.37 -24.18
N THR A 211 -5.53 24.62 -25.08
CA THR A 211 -4.11 24.46 -24.80
C THR A 211 -3.64 25.45 -23.73
N LYS A 212 -3.48 24.96 -22.50
CA LYS A 212 -2.73 25.65 -21.46
C LYS A 212 -1.30 25.12 -21.51
N ALA A 213 -0.34 26.00 -21.81
CA ALA A 213 1.06 25.65 -21.63
C ALA A 213 1.28 25.20 -20.17
N VAL A 214 2.05 24.14 -19.96
CA VAL A 214 2.51 23.68 -18.64
C VAL A 214 3.46 24.75 -18.10
N ASN A 215 2.88 25.83 -17.60
CA ASN A 215 3.58 26.99 -17.09
C ASN A 215 3.63 26.86 -15.58
N ASN A 216 4.73 26.31 -15.07
CA ASN A 216 5.06 26.43 -13.66
C ASN A 216 6.10 27.57 -13.55
N PRO A 217 5.65 28.85 -13.43
CA PRO A 217 6.54 30.01 -13.56
C PRO A 217 7.65 29.99 -12.52
N MET A 218 7.38 29.46 -11.33
CA MET A 218 8.38 29.23 -10.29
C MET A 218 9.46 28.24 -10.75
N LEU A 219 9.08 27.13 -11.39
CA LEU A 219 10.04 26.13 -11.87
C LEU A 219 10.92 26.68 -13.01
N LYS A 220 10.33 27.45 -13.93
CA LYS A 220 11.09 28.14 -14.99
C LYS A 220 12.05 29.18 -14.40
N GLU A 221 11.59 30.02 -13.47
CA GLU A 221 12.41 31.04 -12.80
C GLU A 221 13.62 30.41 -12.07
N ILE A 222 13.43 29.22 -11.49
CA ILE A 222 14.47 28.46 -10.79
C ILE A 222 15.48 27.83 -11.76
N LEU A 223 15.01 27.22 -12.84
CA LEU A 223 15.85 26.54 -13.82
C LEU A 223 16.76 27.52 -14.59
N TYR A 224 16.32 28.76 -14.82
CA TYR A 224 17.14 29.79 -15.48
C TYR A 224 18.03 30.59 -14.53
N GLY A 225 17.99 30.32 -13.21
CA GLY A 225 18.72 31.07 -12.17
C GLY A 225 20.20 30.70 -11.99
N GLY A 226 20.73 29.72 -12.72
CA GLY A 226 22.13 29.27 -12.63
C GLY A 226 22.30 27.85 -12.06
N LYS A 227 23.55 27.37 -11.99
CA LYS A 227 23.88 25.95 -11.72
C LYS A 227 23.51 25.44 -10.31
N VAL A 228 23.59 26.31 -9.30
CA VAL A 228 23.33 25.94 -7.89
C VAL A 228 21.82 25.76 -7.65
N PRO A 229 20.94 26.70 -8.07
CA PRO A 229 19.48 26.50 -8.08
C PRO A 229 19.03 25.26 -8.86
N GLU A 230 19.63 25.01 -10.02
CA GLU A 230 19.29 23.86 -10.87
C GLU A 230 19.56 22.52 -10.16
N THR A 231 20.76 22.35 -9.59
CA THR A 231 21.13 21.12 -8.88
C THR A 231 20.23 20.86 -7.67
N ALA A 232 19.94 21.92 -6.89
CA ALA A 232 19.06 21.81 -5.74
C ALA A 232 17.62 21.48 -6.16
N CYS A 233 17.13 22.06 -7.27
CA CYS A 233 15.83 21.75 -7.83
C CYS A 233 15.71 20.27 -8.21
N ILE A 234 16.70 19.73 -8.94
CA ILE A 234 16.74 18.30 -9.30
C ILE A 234 16.74 17.43 -8.04
N LEU A 235 17.52 17.78 -7.03
CA LEU A 235 17.61 17.02 -5.79
C LEU A 235 16.27 16.99 -5.04
N ILE A 236 15.56 18.12 -4.96
CA ILE A 236 14.23 18.18 -4.37
C ILE A 236 13.24 17.31 -5.16
N TYR A 237 13.08 17.62 -6.45
CA TYR A 237 12.00 17.12 -7.29
C TYR A 237 12.15 15.64 -7.61
N CYS A 238 13.38 15.17 -7.82
CA CYS A 238 13.66 13.80 -8.24
C CYS A 238 14.04 12.87 -7.09
N PHE A 239 14.38 13.38 -5.90
CA PHE A 239 14.84 12.52 -4.79
C PHE A 239 14.11 12.78 -3.49
N VAL A 240 14.21 13.99 -2.91
CA VAL A 240 13.68 14.26 -1.56
C VAL A 240 12.16 14.13 -1.51
N THR A 241 11.47 14.79 -2.45
CA THR A 241 10.00 14.78 -2.48
C THR A 241 9.43 13.39 -2.80
N PRO A 242 9.88 12.68 -3.86
CA PRO A 242 9.45 11.30 -4.09
C PRO A 242 9.68 10.38 -2.89
N LEU A 243 10.85 10.48 -2.23
CA LEU A 243 11.14 9.65 -1.07
C LEU A 243 10.18 9.91 0.08
N LEU A 244 9.97 11.18 0.45
CA LEU A 244 9.01 11.59 1.48
C LEU A 244 7.61 11.08 1.16
N GLU A 245 7.12 11.33 -0.05
CA GLU A 245 5.75 10.99 -0.44
C GLU A 245 5.55 9.47 -0.48
N GLU A 246 6.51 8.71 -1.02
CA GLU A 246 6.40 7.26 -1.01
C GLU A 246 6.38 6.70 0.43
N ILE A 247 7.21 7.21 1.34
CA ILE A 247 7.22 6.79 2.74
C ILE A 247 5.84 6.99 3.39
N VAL A 248 5.23 8.16 3.19
CA VAL A 248 3.95 8.50 3.83
C VAL A 248 2.77 7.81 3.16
N TYR A 249 2.64 7.93 1.83
CA TYR A 249 1.42 7.49 1.14
C TYR A 249 1.45 5.99 0.80
N ARG A 250 2.62 5.41 0.52
CA ARG A 250 2.74 3.99 0.17
C ARG A 250 3.18 3.19 1.39
N GLY A 251 4.34 3.54 1.94
CA GLY A 251 4.93 2.87 3.09
C GLY A 251 3.98 2.85 4.29
N PHE A 252 3.42 4.00 4.66
CA PHE A 252 2.51 4.11 5.79
C PHE A 252 1.02 3.95 5.42
N LEU A 253 0.44 4.88 4.65
CA LEU A 253 -1.01 4.95 4.45
C LEU A 253 -1.56 3.75 3.67
N LEU A 254 -1.01 3.45 2.49
CA LEU A 254 -1.46 2.33 1.66
C LEU A 254 -1.28 0.98 2.38
N THR A 255 -0.11 0.73 2.97
CA THR A 255 0.13 -0.48 3.79
C THR A 255 -0.90 -0.63 4.90
N SER A 256 -1.21 0.47 5.60
CA SER A 256 -2.22 0.47 6.66
C SER A 256 -3.62 0.15 6.15
N LEU A 257 -4.01 0.76 5.04
CA LEU A 257 -5.34 0.53 4.47
C LEU A 257 -5.44 -0.90 3.94
N ALA A 258 -4.42 -1.40 3.24
CA ALA A 258 -4.39 -2.75 2.69
C ALA A 258 -4.43 -3.85 3.77
N SER A 259 -4.08 -3.54 5.03
CA SER A 259 -4.26 -4.48 6.15
C SER A 259 -5.69 -4.49 6.72
N MET A 260 -6.53 -3.53 6.36
CA MET A 260 -7.89 -3.36 6.87
C MET A 260 -8.98 -3.56 5.81
N MET A 261 -8.62 -3.49 4.52
CA MET A 261 -9.53 -3.61 3.39
C MET A 261 -8.83 -4.22 2.17
N LYS A 262 -9.56 -4.40 1.06
CA LYS A 262 -8.97 -4.94 -0.17
C LYS A 262 -7.93 -3.98 -0.74
N TRP A 263 -6.86 -4.52 -1.32
CA TRP A 263 -5.73 -3.72 -1.81
C TRP A 263 -6.15 -2.64 -2.83
N HIS A 264 -7.11 -2.92 -3.71
CA HIS A 264 -7.55 -1.95 -4.72
C HIS A 264 -8.33 -0.79 -4.11
N GLU A 265 -9.15 -1.05 -3.08
CA GLU A 265 -9.83 0.00 -2.30
C GLU A 265 -8.79 0.85 -1.57
N ALA A 266 -7.78 0.21 -0.99
CA ALA A 266 -6.67 0.89 -0.33
C ALA A 266 -5.85 1.77 -1.29
N VAL A 267 -5.58 1.29 -2.52
CA VAL A 267 -4.91 2.09 -3.58
C VAL A 267 -5.76 3.30 -3.94
N VAL A 268 -7.07 3.13 -4.16
CA VAL A 268 -7.97 4.24 -4.51
C VAL A 268 -7.97 5.31 -3.41
N ILE A 269 -8.15 4.91 -2.15
CA ILE A 269 -8.20 5.86 -1.02
C ILE A 269 -6.85 6.56 -0.83
N SER A 270 -5.74 5.82 -0.84
CA SER A 270 -4.41 6.41 -0.70
C SER A 270 -4.11 7.40 -1.84
N SER A 271 -4.48 7.06 -3.08
CA SER A 271 -4.28 7.92 -4.26
C SER A 271 -5.13 9.19 -4.20
N ALA A 272 -6.37 9.10 -3.69
CA ALA A 272 -7.22 10.25 -3.47
C ALA A 272 -6.63 11.19 -2.42
N ILE A 273 -6.16 10.65 -1.29
CA ILE A 273 -5.56 11.45 -0.21
C ILE A 273 -4.25 12.09 -0.69
N PHE A 274 -3.40 11.36 -1.42
CA PHE A 274 -2.21 11.89 -2.08
C PHE A 274 -2.56 13.08 -2.97
N SER A 275 -3.56 12.94 -3.83
CA SER A 275 -3.98 14.01 -4.72
C SER A 275 -4.59 15.21 -4.00
N LEU A 276 -5.34 14.99 -2.91
CA LEU A 276 -5.93 16.06 -2.11
C LEU A 276 -4.87 16.86 -1.34
N ALA A 277 -3.81 16.19 -0.87
CA ALA A 277 -2.74 16.83 -0.10
C ALA A 277 -2.01 17.92 -0.91
N HIS A 278 -2.00 17.82 -2.24
CA HIS A 278 -1.43 18.82 -3.14
C HIS A 278 -2.25 20.11 -3.24
N LEU A 279 -3.49 20.13 -2.74
CA LEU A 279 -4.41 21.28 -2.77
C LEU A 279 -4.55 21.92 -4.17
N SER A 280 -4.41 21.10 -5.22
CA SER A 280 -4.46 21.54 -6.62
C SER A 280 -5.64 20.89 -7.34
N GLY A 281 -6.74 21.64 -7.46
CA GLY A 281 -7.95 21.14 -8.12
C GLY A 281 -7.74 20.82 -9.60
N GLU A 282 -6.94 21.63 -10.32
CA GLU A 282 -6.65 21.42 -11.74
C GLU A 282 -5.85 20.13 -11.98
N ASN A 283 -4.90 19.80 -11.10
CA ASN A 283 -4.05 18.63 -11.25
C ASN A 283 -4.59 17.37 -10.55
N PHE A 284 -5.78 17.45 -9.93
CA PHE A 284 -6.32 16.38 -9.10
C PHE A 284 -6.38 15.03 -9.84
N LEU A 285 -6.98 15.01 -11.03
CA LEU A 285 -7.13 13.76 -11.78
C LEU A 285 -5.77 13.17 -12.17
N GLN A 286 -4.82 14.00 -12.59
CA GLN A 286 -3.48 13.57 -12.97
C GLN A 286 -2.73 12.98 -11.75
N LEU A 287 -2.73 13.70 -10.63
CA LEU A 287 -2.10 13.26 -9.37
C LEU A 287 -2.74 11.99 -8.82
N PHE A 288 -4.07 11.85 -8.93
CA PHE A 288 -4.77 10.62 -8.56
C PHE A 288 -4.31 9.42 -9.39
N MET A 289 -4.18 9.58 -10.71
CA MET A 289 -3.74 8.49 -11.59
C MET A 289 -2.28 8.08 -11.35
N ILE A 290 -1.41 9.06 -11.11
CA ILE A 290 -0.02 8.79 -10.69
C ILE A 290 -0.01 8.09 -9.33
N GLY A 291 -0.84 8.60 -8.42
CA GLY A 291 -1.24 8.00 -7.16
C GLY A 291 -1.42 6.50 -7.26
N ALA A 292 -2.35 6.11 -8.15
CA ALA A 292 -2.78 4.75 -8.37
C ALA A 292 -1.71 3.88 -9.01
N ALA A 293 -0.98 4.38 -10.01
CA ALA A 293 0.08 3.63 -10.67
C ALA A 293 1.22 3.27 -9.70
N LEU A 294 1.65 4.23 -8.88
CA LEU A 294 2.65 4.04 -7.82
C LEU A 294 2.13 3.06 -6.75
N GLY A 295 0.87 3.22 -6.33
CA GLY A 295 0.22 2.29 -5.39
C GLY A 295 0.17 0.86 -5.92
N CYS A 296 -0.21 0.65 -7.17
CA CYS A 296 -0.21 -0.66 -7.82
C CYS A 296 1.21 -1.23 -7.94
N CYS A 297 2.21 -0.42 -8.28
CA CYS A 297 3.61 -0.83 -8.32
C CYS A 297 4.07 -1.34 -6.95
N TYR A 298 3.75 -0.61 -5.88
CA TYR A 298 4.07 -1.01 -4.51
C TYR A 298 3.31 -2.26 -4.07
N CYS A 299 2.00 -2.37 -4.37
CA CYS A 299 1.23 -3.57 -4.07
C CYS A 299 1.79 -4.81 -4.77
N TRP A 300 2.24 -4.68 -6.03
CA TRP A 300 2.78 -5.80 -6.80
C TRP A 300 4.16 -6.27 -6.30
N THR A 301 5.01 -5.31 -5.91
CA THR A 301 6.42 -5.57 -5.58
C THR A 301 6.70 -5.70 -4.09
N GLY A 302 5.87 -5.11 -3.22
CA GLY A 302 6.16 -4.98 -1.79
C GLY A 302 7.43 -4.20 -1.49
N ASN A 303 8.04 -3.56 -2.49
CA ASN A 303 9.31 -2.85 -2.39
C ASN A 303 9.07 -1.35 -2.60
N LEU A 304 9.22 -0.58 -1.53
CA LEU A 304 9.00 0.86 -1.57
C LEU A 304 9.94 1.55 -2.55
N GLY A 305 11.19 1.07 -2.68
CA GLY A 305 12.17 1.61 -3.60
C GLY A 305 11.76 1.51 -5.07
N SER A 306 10.96 0.52 -5.45
CA SER A 306 10.47 0.39 -6.83
C SER A 306 9.49 1.53 -7.19
N SER A 307 8.58 1.84 -6.27
CA SER A 307 7.65 2.95 -6.40
C SER A 307 8.40 4.29 -6.33
N THR A 308 9.39 4.41 -5.44
CA THR A 308 10.24 5.62 -5.36
C THR A 308 10.98 5.87 -6.66
N VAL A 309 11.62 4.86 -7.26
CA VAL A 309 12.32 5.01 -8.55
C VAL A 309 11.34 5.39 -9.66
N LEU A 310 10.17 4.74 -9.73
CA LEU A 310 9.14 5.08 -10.70
C LEU A 310 8.68 6.53 -10.57
N HIS A 311 8.45 6.99 -9.33
CA HIS A 311 8.07 8.37 -9.03
C HIS A 311 9.19 9.35 -9.41
N SER A 312 10.44 9.07 -9.02
CA SER A 312 11.61 9.87 -9.38
C SER A 312 11.78 10.01 -10.89
N LEU A 313 11.59 8.93 -11.66
CA LEU A 313 11.66 8.95 -13.13
C LEU A 313 10.54 9.78 -13.74
N TYR A 314 9.32 9.66 -13.21
CA TYR A 314 8.19 10.50 -13.61
C TYR A 314 8.50 11.99 -13.37
N ASN A 315 8.97 12.36 -12.18
CA ASN A 315 9.31 13.75 -11.85
C ASN A 315 10.47 14.27 -12.71
N ALA A 316 11.49 13.44 -12.98
CA ALA A 316 12.59 13.79 -13.86
C ALA A 316 12.11 14.04 -15.31
N LEU A 317 11.17 13.23 -15.81
CA LEU A 317 10.56 13.44 -17.13
C LEU A 317 9.79 14.77 -17.19
N ILE A 318 8.97 15.06 -16.18
CA ILE A 318 8.22 16.33 -16.12
C ILE A 318 9.17 17.53 -16.04
N LEU A 319 10.24 17.42 -15.25
CA LEU A 319 11.26 18.46 -15.14
C LEU A 319 11.97 18.68 -16.48
N LEU A 320 12.36 17.61 -17.16
CA LEU A 320 12.99 17.66 -18.48
C LEU A 320 12.07 18.30 -19.53
N VAL A 321 10.80 17.88 -19.59
CA VAL A 321 9.82 18.46 -20.50
C VAL A 321 9.64 19.95 -20.22
N THR A 322 9.58 20.35 -18.94
CA THR A 322 9.45 21.77 -18.55
C THR A 322 10.68 22.58 -18.92
N TYR A 323 11.87 21.99 -18.87
CA TYR A 323 13.12 22.64 -19.27
C TYR A 323 13.23 22.82 -20.79
N LEU A 324 12.70 21.89 -21.58
CA LEU A 324 12.75 21.91 -23.05
C LEU A 324 11.62 22.75 -23.70
N ALA A 325 10.57 23.08 -22.95
CA ALA A 325 9.37 23.81 -23.41
C ALA A 325 9.42 25.32 -23.15
#